data_AF-A0A953UCN6-F1
#
_entry.id   AF-A0A953UCN6-F1
#
_cell.length_a   1.000
_cell.length_b   1.000
_cell.length_c   1.000
_cell.angle_alpha   90.00
_cell.angle_beta   90.00
_cell.angle_gamma   90.00
#
_symmetry.space_group_name_H-M   'P 1'
#
loop_
_entity.id
_entity.type
_entity.pdbx_description
1 polymer ?
#
loop_
_entity_poly.entity_id
_entity_poly.type
_entity_poly.pdbx_seq_one_letter_code
_entity_poly.pdbx_strand_id
1 'polypeptide(L)'
;MAKRQASEKPAGAAAAAQAAEPSLLDQIVSEGRVGRDESAKEWGRGLVKEFVKQVLDGHMTVSPDLEAMILRRIAHIDHLLSLQLNEVLHHPKFQQLESTWRGIRYLLENSETGVNLKIKLFNSTKKEILRDLQRVPEFDQSQMFKKVYE
;
A
#
# COMPACT_ATOMS: atom_id res chain seq x y z
N MET A 1 -36.41 73.21 -10.56
CA MET A 1 -36.68 71.93 -11.24
C MET A 1 -35.68 70.90 -10.72
N ALA A 2 -36.12 69.95 -9.88
CA ALA A 2 -35.33 68.77 -9.51
C ALA A 2 -36.33 67.64 -9.25
N LYS A 3 -36.43 66.74 -10.23
CA LYS A 3 -37.46 65.70 -10.35
C LYS A 3 -36.99 64.43 -9.62
N ARG A 4 -37.92 63.87 -8.85
CA ARG A 4 -37.83 62.65 -8.03
C ARG A 4 -37.26 61.45 -8.80
N GLN A 5 -36.40 60.70 -8.12
CA GLN A 5 -35.87 59.40 -8.55
C GLN A 5 -37.01 58.38 -8.69
N ALA A 6 -37.07 57.75 -9.86
CA ALA A 6 -37.90 56.60 -10.15
C ALA A 6 -37.14 55.32 -9.79
N SER A 7 -37.83 54.45 -9.06
CA SER A 7 -37.51 53.06 -8.80
C SER A 7 -37.59 52.22 -10.07
N GLU A 8 -36.55 51.44 -10.36
CA GLU A 8 -36.65 50.30 -11.29
C GLU A 8 -35.85 49.09 -10.77
N LYS A 9 -36.60 48.02 -10.57
CA LYS A 9 -36.21 46.66 -10.15
C LYS A 9 -35.48 45.97 -11.32
N PRO A 10 -34.48 45.11 -11.08
CA PRO A 10 -34.25 43.99 -11.98
C PRO A 10 -34.75 42.67 -11.36
N ALA A 11 -35.35 41.89 -12.25
CA ALA A 11 -35.95 40.59 -12.04
C ALA A 11 -34.94 39.55 -11.51
N GLY A 12 -35.32 38.89 -10.41
CA GLY A 12 -34.70 37.64 -9.98
C GLY A 12 -35.19 36.50 -10.86
N ALA A 13 -34.27 35.91 -11.62
CA ALA A 13 -34.48 34.64 -12.30
C ALA A 13 -34.58 33.53 -11.24
N ALA A 14 -35.80 33.04 -11.00
CA ALA A 14 -36.02 31.82 -10.24
C ALA A 14 -35.59 30.62 -11.11
N ALA A 15 -34.37 30.14 -10.90
CA ALA A 15 -33.99 28.81 -11.34
C ALA A 15 -34.77 27.81 -10.50
N ALA A 16 -35.67 27.07 -11.15
CA ALA A 16 -36.36 25.94 -10.57
C ALA A 16 -35.33 24.89 -10.14
N ALA A 17 -35.10 24.77 -8.84
CA ALA A 17 -34.45 23.62 -8.24
C ALA A 17 -35.38 22.42 -8.41
N GLN A 18 -35.12 21.61 -9.44
CA GLN A 18 -35.62 20.24 -9.48
C GLN A 18 -34.98 19.52 -8.29
N ALA A 19 -35.80 19.18 -7.29
CA ALA A 19 -35.43 18.28 -6.22
C ALA A 19 -35.05 16.94 -6.86
N ALA A 20 -33.74 16.67 -6.92
CA ALA A 20 -33.25 15.36 -7.27
C ALA A 20 -33.79 14.38 -6.23
N GLU A 21 -34.54 13.37 -6.68
CA GLU A 21 -34.89 12.23 -5.84
C GLU A 21 -33.60 11.67 -5.23
N PRO A 22 -33.59 11.28 -3.95
CA PRO A 22 -32.40 10.71 -3.35
C PRO A 22 -31.97 9.51 -4.20
N SER A 23 -30.70 9.51 -4.62
CA SER A 23 -30.17 8.40 -5.41
C SER A 23 -30.38 7.10 -4.62
N LEU A 24 -30.68 5.99 -5.30
CA LEU A 24 -30.74 4.67 -4.66
C LEU A 24 -29.49 4.38 -3.81
N LEU A 25 -28.34 4.93 -4.20
CA LEU A 25 -27.09 4.89 -3.43
C LEU A 25 -27.16 5.71 -2.13
N ASP A 26 -27.78 6.89 -2.15
CA ASP A 26 -28.00 7.71 -0.97
C ASP A 26 -28.98 7.03 0.01
N GLN A 27 -30.00 6.35 -0.52
CA GLN A 27 -30.94 5.56 0.27
C GLN A 27 -30.27 4.34 0.92
N ILE A 28 -29.45 3.59 0.19
CA ILE A 28 -28.71 2.44 0.73
C ILE A 28 -27.66 2.86 1.77
N VAL A 29 -26.98 3.99 1.58
CA VAL A 29 -25.97 4.49 2.54
C VAL A 29 -26.62 5.07 3.80
N SER A 30 -27.81 5.65 3.69
CA SER A 30 -28.56 6.19 4.83
C SER A 30 -29.31 5.12 5.63
N GLU A 31 -29.86 4.11 4.96
CA GLU A 31 -30.50 2.94 5.61
C GLU A 31 -29.45 1.94 6.12
N GLY A 32 -28.31 1.83 5.45
CA GLY A 32 -27.16 1.05 5.88
C GLY A 32 -26.52 1.63 7.13
N ARG A 33 -26.09 0.76 8.05
CA ARG A 33 -25.31 1.13 9.26
C ARG A 33 -23.89 1.62 8.94
N VAL A 34 -23.72 2.45 7.92
CA VAL A 34 -22.43 2.98 7.46
C VAL A 34 -22.05 4.23 8.26
N GLY A 35 -21.87 4.06 9.57
CA GLY A 35 -21.44 5.15 10.46
C GLY A 35 -22.43 6.32 10.56
N ARG A 36 -22.26 7.17 11.59
CA ARG A 36 -23.09 8.39 11.76
C ARG A 36 -22.45 9.63 11.13
N ASP A 37 -21.14 9.57 10.89
CA ASP A 37 -20.34 10.68 10.39
C ASP A 37 -20.34 10.76 8.86
N GLU A 38 -20.24 11.99 8.32
CA GLU A 38 -20.32 12.24 6.88
C GLU A 38 -19.17 11.57 6.10
N SER A 39 -17.97 11.48 6.69
CA SER A 39 -16.83 10.76 6.12
C SER A 39 -17.07 9.26 5.99
N ALA A 40 -17.79 8.65 6.93
CA ALA A 40 -18.14 7.23 6.87
C ALA A 40 -19.16 6.96 5.75
N LYS A 41 -20.12 7.87 5.54
CA LYS A 41 -21.07 7.78 4.44
C LYS A 41 -20.40 7.94 3.07
N GLU A 42 -19.46 8.88 2.93
CA GLU A 42 -18.66 9.01 1.70
C GLU A 42 -17.85 7.76 1.40
N TRP A 43 -17.21 7.18 2.44
CA TRP A 43 -16.47 5.93 2.32
C TRP A 43 -17.36 4.75 1.91
N GLY A 44 -18.52 4.59 2.55
CA GLY A 44 -19.48 3.55 2.19
C GLY A 44 -20.06 3.72 0.78
N ARG A 45 -20.34 4.96 0.36
CA ARG A 45 -20.75 5.27 -1.01
C ARG A 45 -19.68 4.81 -2.01
N GLY A 46 -18.41 5.05 -1.72
CA GLY A 46 -17.28 4.58 -2.53
C GLY A 46 -17.23 3.04 -2.63
N LEU A 47 -17.36 2.36 -1.50
CA LEU A 47 -17.39 0.89 -1.42
C LEU A 47 -18.54 0.28 -2.23
N VAL A 48 -19.76 0.80 -2.06
CA VAL A 48 -20.94 0.31 -2.79
C VAL A 48 -20.79 0.57 -4.28
N LYS A 49 -20.25 1.72 -4.68
CA LYS A 49 -20.01 2.05 -6.09
C LYS A 49 -19.01 1.08 -6.73
N GLU A 50 -17.90 0.79 -6.06
CA GLU A 50 -16.91 -0.17 -6.55
C GLU A 50 -17.47 -1.60 -6.58
N PHE A 51 -18.25 -1.98 -5.57
CA PHE A 51 -18.92 -3.27 -5.55
C PHE A 51 -19.88 -3.44 -6.74
N VAL A 52 -20.77 -2.46 -6.98
CA VAL A 52 -21.69 -2.49 -8.13
C VAL A 52 -20.91 -2.58 -9.44
N LYS A 53 -19.82 -1.82 -9.58
CA LYS A 53 -18.95 -1.90 -10.75
C LYS A 53 -18.37 -3.30 -10.95
N GLN A 54 -17.84 -3.93 -9.90
CA GLN A 54 -17.27 -5.28 -9.98
C GLN A 54 -18.29 -6.38 -10.28
N VAL A 55 -19.55 -6.19 -9.86
CA VAL A 55 -20.67 -7.06 -10.23
C VAL A 55 -21.02 -6.87 -11.71
N LEU A 56 -21.08 -5.62 -12.19
CA LEU A 56 -21.37 -5.29 -13.59
C LEU A 56 -20.27 -5.77 -14.56
N ASP A 57 -19.01 -5.68 -14.15
CA ASP A 57 -17.85 -6.16 -14.91
C ASP A 57 -17.78 -7.71 -14.99
N GLY A 58 -18.73 -8.42 -14.39
CA GLY A 58 -18.86 -9.88 -14.48
C GLY A 58 -17.87 -10.66 -13.61
N HIS A 59 -17.13 -9.97 -12.74
CA HIS A 59 -16.16 -10.60 -11.85
C HIS A 59 -16.80 -11.28 -10.61
N MET A 60 -18.13 -11.23 -10.48
CA MET A 60 -18.88 -11.82 -9.36
C MET A 60 -20.14 -12.53 -9.88
N THR A 61 -20.35 -13.77 -9.44
CA THR A 61 -21.59 -14.52 -9.72
C THR A 61 -22.67 -14.10 -8.73
N VAL A 62 -23.71 -13.43 -9.20
CA VAL A 62 -24.83 -12.99 -8.34
C VAL A 62 -25.50 -14.23 -7.74
N SER A 63 -25.39 -14.36 -6.41
CA SER A 63 -25.97 -15.43 -5.62
C SER A 63 -26.92 -14.83 -4.58
N PRO A 64 -27.95 -15.57 -4.11
CA PRO A 64 -28.85 -15.11 -3.06
C PRO A 64 -28.10 -14.77 -1.75
N ASP A 65 -26.96 -15.41 -1.54
CA ASP A 65 -26.06 -15.16 -0.42
C ASP A 65 -24.97 -14.16 -0.84
N LEU A 66 -25.19 -12.90 -0.48
CA LEU A 66 -24.24 -11.80 -0.69
C LEU A 66 -22.97 -11.97 0.14
N GLU A 67 -23.10 -12.49 1.36
CA GLU A 67 -21.97 -12.66 2.27
C GLU A 67 -21.00 -13.71 1.75
N ALA A 68 -21.50 -14.90 1.39
CA ALA A 68 -20.67 -15.94 0.78
C ALA A 68 -20.05 -15.50 -0.55
N MET A 69 -20.74 -14.66 -1.32
CA MET A 69 -20.20 -14.10 -2.57
C MET A 69 -19.02 -13.15 -2.30
N ILE A 70 -19.14 -12.25 -1.31
CA ILE A 70 -18.06 -11.35 -0.91
C ILE A 70 -16.87 -12.16 -0.38
N LEU A 71 -17.10 -13.14 0.49
CA LEU A 71 -16.05 -14.01 1.03
C LEU A 71 -15.32 -14.78 -0.08
N ARG A 72 -16.05 -15.31 -1.07
CA ARG A 72 -15.44 -15.97 -2.23
C ARG A 72 -14.58 -15.00 -3.05
N ARG A 73 -15.02 -13.75 -3.21
CA ARG A 73 -14.23 -12.73 -3.92
C ARG A 73 -12.98 -12.34 -3.15
N ILE A 74 -13.06 -12.18 -1.83
CA ILE A 74 -11.90 -11.93 -0.97
C ILE A 74 -10.89 -13.07 -1.11
N ALA A 75 -11.33 -14.33 -0.99
CA ALA A 75 -10.45 -15.49 -1.14
C ALA A 75 -9.78 -15.56 -2.53
N HIS A 76 -10.49 -15.18 -3.59
CA HIS A 76 -9.90 -15.10 -4.93
C HIS A 76 -8.84 -14.00 -5.03
N ILE A 77 -9.10 -12.81 -4.47
CA ILE A 77 -8.11 -11.73 -4.43
C ILE A 77 -6.88 -12.17 -3.61
N ASP A 78 -7.09 -12.77 -2.45
CA ASP A 78 -6.01 -13.28 -1.59
C ASP A 78 -5.18 -14.34 -2.31
N HIS A 79 -5.82 -15.21 -3.11
CA HIS A 79 -5.12 -16.18 -3.93
C HIS A 79 -4.23 -15.51 -4.99
N LEU A 80 -4.76 -14.52 -5.72
CA LEU A 80 -4.00 -13.77 -6.72
C LEU A 80 -2.82 -13.00 -6.10
N LEU A 81 -3.06 -12.35 -4.96
CA LEU A 81 -2.03 -11.67 -4.19
C LEU A 81 -0.98 -12.66 -3.70
N SER A 82 -1.39 -13.82 -3.21
CA SER A 82 -0.48 -14.89 -2.76
C SER A 82 0.39 -15.38 -3.91
N LEU A 83 -0.17 -15.60 -5.10
CA LEU A 83 0.61 -15.99 -6.29
C LEU A 83 1.66 -14.94 -6.65
N GLN A 84 1.26 -13.66 -6.72
CA GLN A 84 2.17 -12.58 -7.06
C GLN A 84 3.27 -12.41 -6.01
N LEU A 85 2.91 -12.48 -4.73
CA LEU A 85 3.84 -12.36 -3.63
C LEU A 85 4.79 -13.56 -3.59
N ASN A 86 4.30 -14.76 -3.91
CA ASN A 86 5.10 -15.97 -4.05
C ASN A 86 6.17 -15.81 -5.12
N GLU A 87 5.84 -15.29 -6.30
CA GLU A 87 6.80 -15.00 -7.38
C GLU A 87 7.89 -14.02 -6.93
N VAL A 88 7.51 -12.95 -6.22
CA VAL A 88 8.47 -11.94 -5.74
C VAL A 88 9.40 -12.53 -4.67
N LEU A 89 8.85 -13.24 -3.69
CA LEU A 89 9.64 -13.81 -2.58
C LEU A 89 10.52 -14.98 -3.04
N HIS A 90 10.08 -15.77 -4.01
CA HIS A 90 10.86 -16.91 -4.52
C HIS A 90 11.85 -16.52 -5.61
N HIS A 91 11.91 -15.24 -5.98
CA HIS A 91 12.87 -14.78 -6.96
C HIS A 91 14.31 -14.99 -6.41
N PRO A 92 15.22 -15.66 -7.16
CA PRO A 92 16.54 -16.06 -6.64
C PRO A 92 17.40 -14.91 -6.09
N LYS A 93 17.32 -13.73 -6.72
CA LYS A 93 18.04 -12.54 -6.23
C LYS A 93 17.51 -12.03 -4.90
N PHE A 94 16.20 -12.13 -4.69
CA PHE A 94 15.58 -11.71 -3.44
C PHE A 94 15.94 -12.69 -2.32
N GLN A 95 15.80 -13.99 -2.59
CA GLN A 95 16.16 -15.03 -1.62
C GLN A 95 17.63 -14.97 -1.19
N GLN A 96 18.56 -14.68 -2.11
CA GLN A 96 19.98 -14.52 -1.76
C GLN A 96 20.22 -13.33 -0.81
N LEU A 97 19.53 -12.21 -1.04
CA LEU A 97 19.60 -11.06 -0.18
C LEU A 97 18.95 -11.36 1.18
N GLU A 98 17.74 -11.92 1.16
CA GLU A 98 16.99 -12.30 2.37
C GLU A 98 17.77 -13.30 3.23
N SER A 99 18.35 -14.34 2.63
CA SER A 99 19.14 -15.34 3.37
C SER A 99 20.34 -14.72 4.07
N THR A 100 20.99 -13.73 3.43
CA THR A 100 22.12 -12.99 4.01
C THR A 100 21.67 -12.18 5.23
N TRP A 101 20.57 -11.42 5.11
CA TRP A 101 20.05 -10.59 6.20
C TRP A 101 19.42 -11.42 7.33
N ARG A 102 18.70 -12.50 7.01
CA ARG A 102 18.20 -13.44 8.01
C ARG A 102 19.33 -14.13 8.75
N GLY A 103 20.42 -14.49 8.07
CA GLY A 103 21.62 -15.03 8.71
C GLY A 103 22.27 -14.04 9.68
N ILE A 104 22.38 -12.77 9.29
CA ILE A 104 22.89 -11.70 10.19
C ILE A 104 21.95 -11.52 11.38
N ARG A 105 20.64 -11.47 11.14
CA ARG A 105 19.64 -11.36 12.21
C ARG A 105 19.73 -12.53 13.18
N TYR A 106 19.87 -13.75 12.67
CA TYR A 106 20.08 -14.95 13.50
C TYR A 106 21.34 -14.82 14.36
N LEU A 107 22.45 -14.33 13.79
CA LEU A 107 23.68 -14.09 14.55
C LEU A 107 23.46 -13.09 15.70
N LEU A 108 22.72 -12.00 15.44
CA LEU A 108 22.42 -10.98 16.44
C LEU A 108 21.49 -11.49 17.54
N GLU A 109 20.42 -12.21 17.17
CA GLU A 109 19.44 -12.74 18.13
C GLU A 109 20.04 -13.82 19.06
N ASN A 110 21.04 -14.56 18.58
CA ASN A 110 21.71 -15.61 19.36
C ASN A 110 23.03 -15.16 20.00
N SER A 111 23.39 -13.89 19.90
CA SER A 111 24.59 -13.34 20.54
C SER A 111 24.20 -12.38 21.66
N GLU A 112 24.65 -12.64 22.88
CA GLU A 112 24.50 -11.69 23.98
C GLU A 112 25.45 -10.50 23.79
N THR A 113 25.01 -9.51 23.02
CA THR A 113 25.76 -8.27 22.80
C THR A 113 25.68 -7.39 24.05
N GLY A 114 26.62 -7.59 24.98
CA GLY A 114 26.85 -6.71 26.13
C GLY A 114 27.95 -5.68 25.89
N VAL A 115 28.45 -5.05 26.96
CA VAL A 115 29.53 -4.04 26.90
C VAL A 115 30.83 -4.60 26.27
N ASN A 116 31.05 -5.91 26.41
CA ASN A 116 32.27 -6.59 26.00
C ASN A 116 32.22 -7.17 24.56
N LEU A 117 31.05 -7.19 23.91
CA LEU A 117 30.89 -7.80 22.58
C LEU A 117 30.36 -6.79 21.57
N LYS A 118 31.13 -6.57 20.50
CA LYS A 118 30.75 -5.68 19.39
C LYS A 118 30.80 -6.47 18.08
N ILE A 119 29.70 -6.45 17.34
CA ILE A 119 29.61 -7.06 16.00
C ILE A 119 29.71 -5.91 14.99
N LYS A 120 30.72 -5.96 14.11
CA LYS A 120 30.90 -5.02 12.99
C LYS A 120 30.59 -5.74 11.69
N LEU A 121 29.76 -5.13 10.84
CA LEU A 121 29.41 -5.67 9.53
C LEU A 121 30.27 -5.01 8.44
N PHE A 122 30.90 -5.84 7.60
CA PHE A 122 31.59 -5.40 6.40
C PHE A 122 30.93 -6.04 5.18
N ASN A 123 30.30 -5.21 4.32
CA ASN A 123 29.64 -5.68 3.11
C ASN A 123 30.62 -5.63 1.93
N SER A 124 30.92 -6.80 1.36
CA SER A 124 31.66 -6.96 0.11
C SER A 124 31.40 -8.31 -0.51
N THR A 125 31.45 -8.40 -1.84
CA THR A 125 31.35 -9.67 -2.55
C THR A 125 32.69 -10.41 -2.53
N LYS A 126 32.65 -11.75 -2.66
CA LYS A 126 33.87 -12.57 -2.80
C LYS A 126 34.78 -12.11 -3.94
N LYS A 127 34.19 -11.63 -5.04
CA LYS A 127 34.94 -11.14 -6.21
C LYS A 127 35.67 -9.83 -5.92
N GLU A 128 35.07 -8.93 -5.15
CA GLU A 128 35.71 -7.67 -4.75
C GLU A 128 36.87 -7.93 -3.81
N ILE A 129 36.70 -8.79 -2.80
CA ILE A 129 37.77 -9.17 -1.88
C ILE A 129 38.94 -9.83 -2.64
N LEU A 130 38.64 -10.75 -3.56
CA LEU A 130 39.67 -11.41 -4.36
C LEU A 130 40.42 -10.43 -5.27
N ARG A 131 39.71 -9.49 -5.89
CA ARG A 131 40.34 -8.43 -6.71
C ARG A 131 41.20 -7.50 -5.87
N ASP A 132 40.76 -7.15 -4.66
CA ASP A 132 41.54 -6.32 -3.73
C ASP A 132 42.86 -7.00 -3.39
N LEU A 133 42.81 -8.28 -2.99
CA LEU A 133 44.00 -9.07 -2.65
C LEU A 133 44.95 -9.31 -3.83
N GLN A 134 44.43 -9.47 -5.05
CA GLN A 134 45.26 -9.68 -6.24
C GLN A 134 45.90 -8.39 -6.79
N ARG A 135 45.35 -7.23 -6.45
CA ARG A 135 45.82 -5.94 -6.99
C ARG A 135 47.06 -5.43 -6.27
N VAL A 136 47.21 -5.78 -5.00
CA VAL A 136 48.38 -5.38 -4.19
C VAL A 136 49.51 -6.41 -4.29
N PRO A 137 50.78 -5.98 -4.22
CA PRO A 137 51.93 -6.89 -4.26
C PRO A 137 52.03 -7.77 -2.99
N GLU A 138 51.64 -7.21 -1.86
CA GLU A 138 51.68 -7.83 -0.54
C GLU A 138 50.28 -7.70 0.11
N PHE A 139 49.87 -8.71 0.89
CA PHE A 139 48.50 -8.81 1.39
C PHE A 139 48.15 -7.75 2.45
N ASP A 140 49.16 -7.25 3.18
CA ASP A 140 49.05 -6.23 4.23
C ASP A 140 48.74 -4.84 3.67
N GLN A 141 48.97 -4.61 2.38
CA GLN A 141 48.62 -3.37 1.71
C GLN A 141 47.15 -3.33 1.24
N SER A 142 46.41 -4.44 1.36
CA SER A 142 45.01 -4.55 0.91
C SER A 142 44.05 -3.69 1.75
N GLN A 143 42.94 -3.25 1.15
CA GLN A 143 41.92 -2.48 1.88
C GLN A 143 41.24 -3.32 2.96
N MET A 144 41.12 -4.64 2.73
CA MET A 144 40.64 -5.56 3.75
C MET A 144 41.54 -5.57 4.98
N PHE A 145 42.87 -5.64 4.80
CA PHE A 145 43.82 -5.66 5.91
C PHE A 145 43.72 -4.37 6.74
N LYS A 146 43.69 -3.21 6.09
CA LYS A 146 43.54 -1.91 6.77
C LYS A 146 42.24 -1.71 7.55
N LYS A 147 41.20 -2.51 7.28
CA LYS A 147 39.91 -2.42 7.98
C LYS A 147 39.78 -3.41 9.13
N VAL A 148 40.56 -4.50 9.09
CA VAL A 148 40.50 -5.60 10.06
C VAL A 148 41.63 -5.49 11.07
N TYR A 149 42.82 -5.08 10.63
CA TYR A 149 44.04 -5.08 11.43
C TYR A 149 44.46 -3.69 11.89
N GLU A 150 44.51 -2.70 10.98
CA GLU A 150 44.72 -1.28 11.33
C GLU A 150 43.47 -0.68 11.97
#